data_AF-A0A7L1I7W1-F1
#
_entry.id   AF-A0A7L1I7W1-F1
#
_cell.length_a   1.000
_cell.length_b   1.000
_cell.length_c   1.000
_cell.angle_alpha   90.00
_cell.angle_beta   90.00
_cell.angle_gamma   90.00
#
_symmetry.space_group_name_H-M   'P 1'
#
loop_
_entity.id
_entity.type
_entity.pdbx_description
1 polymer ?
#
loop_
_entity_poly.entity_id
_entity_poly.type
_entity_poly.pdbx_seq_one_letter_code
_entity_poly.pdbx_strand_id
1 'polypeptide(L)'
;SPGYAQQLVFRKPDSSFATFKDSPSSSTWLTAYVAKVFAMAIELVNIEPEVLCGAIKWLILEKQKPDGIFQEDAPVIHKEMVGGYKGAEPEVSLTAFVLVALQEARQVCKDHVN
;
A
#
# COMPACT_ATOMS: atom_id res chain seq x y z
N SER A 1 -14.79 -7.21 10.10
CA SER A 1 -15.50 -5.91 10.16
C SER A 1 -15.92 -5.50 8.75
N PRO A 2 -17.08 -4.85 8.55
CA PRO A 2 -17.58 -4.46 7.21
C PRO A 2 -16.58 -3.66 6.36
N GLY A 3 -15.77 -2.79 6.98
CA GLY A 3 -14.75 -2.01 6.27
C GLY A 3 -13.60 -2.84 5.68
N TYR A 4 -13.19 -3.91 6.37
CA TYR A 4 -12.17 -4.83 5.86
C TYR A 4 -12.65 -5.55 4.58
N ALA A 5 -13.88 -6.07 4.60
CA ALA A 5 -14.48 -6.72 3.43
C ALA A 5 -14.63 -5.73 2.25
N GLN A 6 -14.97 -4.47 2.51
CA GLN A 6 -15.09 -3.44 1.48
C GLN A 6 -13.75 -3.07 0.84
N GLN A 7 -12.67 -3.02 1.61
CA GLN A 7 -11.33 -2.73 1.07
C GLN A 7 -10.82 -3.88 0.20
N LEU A 8 -11.11 -5.14 0.56
CA LEU A 8 -10.74 -6.31 -0.23
C LEU A 8 -11.35 -6.34 -1.64
N VAL A 9 -12.48 -5.65 -1.88
CA VAL A 9 -13.10 -5.54 -3.21
C VAL A 9 -12.16 -4.88 -4.23
N PHE A 10 -11.24 -4.05 -3.75
CA PHE A 10 -10.27 -3.31 -4.57
C PHE A 10 -8.88 -3.94 -4.58
N ARG A 11 -8.71 -5.10 -3.91
CA ARG A 11 -7.47 -5.90 -3.94
C ARG A 11 -7.38 -6.65 -5.26
N LYS A 12 -6.22 -6.56 -5.91
CA LYS A 12 -5.88 -7.32 -7.11
C LYS A 12 -5.21 -8.67 -6.76
N PRO A 13 -5.13 -9.61 -7.73
CA PRO A 13 -4.51 -10.92 -7.51
C PRO A 13 -3.03 -10.87 -7.05
N ASP A 14 -2.30 -9.83 -7.44
CA ASP A 14 -0.91 -9.57 -7.02
C ASP A 14 -0.81 -8.92 -5.62
N SER A 15 -1.92 -8.86 -4.88
CA SER A 15 -2.06 -8.24 -3.55
C SER A 15 -1.92 -6.72 -3.50
N SER A 16 -1.86 -6.05 -4.65
CA SER A 16 -1.93 -4.60 -4.74
C SER A 16 -3.37 -4.07 -4.66
N PHE A 17 -3.54 -2.78 -4.43
CA PHE A 17 -4.85 -2.13 -4.39
C PHE A 17 -4.98 -1.08 -5.51
N ALA A 18 -6.18 -0.98 -6.07
CA ALA A 18 -6.50 0.00 -7.10
C ALA A 18 -7.73 0.84 -6.73
N THR A 19 -7.84 2.05 -7.28
CA THR A 19 -8.98 2.95 -7.01
C THR A 19 -10.31 2.40 -7.52
N PHE A 20 -10.27 1.65 -8.63
CA PHE A 20 -11.41 0.91 -9.17
C PHE A 20 -10.98 -0.51 -9.54
N LYS A 21 -11.91 -1.46 -9.43
CA LYS A 21 -11.68 -2.87 -9.73
C LYS A 21 -11.11 -3.11 -11.13
N ASP A 22 -11.59 -2.34 -12.10
CA ASP A 22 -11.18 -2.46 -13.52
C ASP A 22 -10.04 -1.52 -13.91
N SER A 23 -9.36 -0.90 -12.91
CA SER A 23 -8.22 -0.02 -13.22
C SER A 23 -7.06 -0.84 -13.77
N PRO A 24 -6.46 -0.43 -14.90
CA PRO A 24 -5.36 -1.18 -15.52
C PRO A 24 -4.14 -1.27 -14.59
N SER A 25 -3.81 -0.16 -13.92
CA SER A 25 -2.71 -0.06 -12.96
C SER A 25 -3.21 -0.09 -11.51
N SER A 26 -2.36 -0.57 -10.61
CA SER A 26 -2.58 -0.47 -9.17
C SER A 26 -1.85 0.75 -8.61
N SER A 27 -2.35 1.32 -7.51
CA SER A 27 -1.76 2.51 -6.92
C SER A 27 -0.80 2.13 -5.80
N THR A 28 0.43 2.62 -5.89
CA THR A 28 1.45 2.48 -4.85
C THR A 28 1.01 3.19 -3.58
N TRP A 29 0.52 4.43 -3.70
CA TRP A 29 0.04 5.21 -2.56
C TRP A 29 -1.13 4.51 -1.86
N LEU A 30 -2.12 4.03 -2.61
CA LEU A 30 -3.28 3.35 -2.05
C LEU A 30 -2.88 2.02 -1.39
N THR A 31 -2.03 1.23 -2.04
CA THR A 31 -1.54 -0.03 -1.49
C THR A 31 -0.81 0.20 -0.17
N ALA A 32 0.06 1.21 -0.10
CA ALA A 32 0.76 1.59 1.13
C ALA A 32 -0.20 2.09 2.22
N TYR A 33 -1.21 2.88 1.85
CA TYR A 33 -2.22 3.38 2.79
C TYR A 33 -3.00 2.22 3.42
N VAL A 34 -3.51 1.29 2.60
CA VAL A 34 -4.26 0.13 3.08
C VAL A 34 -3.37 -0.76 3.96
N ALA A 35 -2.13 -1.03 3.53
CA ALA A 35 -1.18 -1.81 4.31
C ALA A 35 -0.91 -1.19 5.68
N LYS A 36 -0.68 0.13 5.74
CA LYS A 36 -0.49 0.85 7.00
C LYS A 36 -1.71 0.73 7.92
N VAL A 37 -2.92 0.97 7.40
CA VAL A 37 -4.16 0.87 8.18
C VAL A 37 -4.36 -0.56 8.69
N PHE A 38 -4.10 -1.57 7.87
CA PHE A 38 -4.21 -2.97 8.27
C PHE A 38 -3.17 -3.35 9.33
N ALA A 39 -1.92 -2.90 9.19
CA ALA A 39 -0.88 -3.12 10.20
C ALA A 39 -1.27 -2.51 11.55
N MET A 40 -1.87 -1.32 11.57
CA MET A 40 -2.35 -0.69 12.81
C MET A 40 -3.61 -1.36 13.39
N ALA A 41 -4.45 -1.97 12.54
CA ALA A 41 -5.74 -2.54 12.94
C ALA A 41 -5.68 -4.03 13.28
N ILE A 42 -4.63 -4.76 12.88
CA ILE A 42 -4.54 -6.22 13.01
C ILE A 42 -4.64 -6.74 14.44
N GLU A 43 -4.28 -5.93 15.44
CA GLU A 43 -4.44 -6.27 16.86
C GLU A 43 -5.90 -6.15 17.34
N LEU A 44 -6.73 -5.40 16.61
CA LEU A 44 -8.11 -5.07 16.97
C LEU A 44 -9.14 -5.82 16.11
N VAL A 45 -8.78 -6.19 14.88
CA VAL A 45 -9.65 -6.89 13.95
C VAL A 45 -8.90 -8.04 13.27
N ASN A 46 -9.58 -9.16 13.05
CA ASN A 46 -9.00 -10.32 12.39
C ASN A 46 -8.71 -10.00 10.91
N ILE A 47 -7.44 -9.76 10.60
CA ILE A 47 -6.90 -9.53 9.25
C ILE A 47 -5.99 -10.71 8.93
N GLU A 48 -6.19 -11.34 7.78
CA GLU A 48 -5.32 -12.43 7.34
C GLU A 48 -3.90 -11.88 7.07
N PRO A 49 -2.83 -12.42 7.69
CA PRO A 49 -1.47 -11.93 7.52
C PRO A 49 -1.04 -11.86 6.05
N GLU A 50 -1.50 -12.79 5.21
CA GLU A 50 -1.20 -12.83 3.77
C GLU A 50 -1.75 -11.61 3.01
N VAL A 51 -2.84 -11.00 3.48
CA VAL A 51 -3.39 -9.78 2.86
C VAL A 51 -2.44 -8.61 3.08
N LEU A 52 -1.99 -8.43 4.33
CA LEU A 52 -1.06 -7.37 4.69
C LEU A 52 0.31 -7.62 4.05
N CYS A 53 0.88 -8.79 4.28
CA CYS A 53 2.24 -9.09 3.84
C CYS A 53 2.35 -9.27 2.32
N GLY A 54 1.27 -9.67 1.64
CA GLY A 54 1.20 -9.64 0.18
C GLY A 54 1.31 -8.21 -0.37
N ALA A 55 0.60 -7.24 0.22
CA ALA A 55 0.71 -5.84 -0.17
C ALA A 55 2.13 -5.27 0.08
N ILE A 56 2.74 -5.64 1.22
CA ILE A 56 4.12 -5.26 1.55
C ILE A 56 5.12 -5.83 0.54
N LYS A 57 5.01 -7.12 0.19
CA LYS A 57 5.85 -7.73 -0.85
C LYS A 57 5.71 -7.02 -2.18
N TRP A 58 4.48 -6.75 -2.60
CA TRP A 58 4.24 -6.09 -3.87
C TRP A 58 4.87 -4.69 -3.92
N LEU A 59 4.79 -3.91 -2.84
CA LEU A 59 5.46 -2.61 -2.76
C LEU A 59 6.97 -2.74 -2.98
N ILE A 60 7.61 -3.68 -2.28
CA ILE A 60 9.07 -3.89 -2.37
C ILE A 60 9.48 -4.40 -3.75
N LEU A 61 8.83 -5.45 -4.24
CA LEU A 61 9.25 -6.16 -5.45
C LEU A 61 8.88 -5.41 -6.74
N GLU A 62 7.73 -4.74 -6.77
CA GLU A 62 7.17 -4.17 -8.00
C GLU A 62 7.29 -2.64 -8.08
N LYS A 63 7.54 -1.95 -6.95
CA LYS A 63 7.51 -0.48 -6.90
C LYS A 63 8.78 0.17 -6.37
N GLN A 64 9.67 -0.56 -5.73
CA GLN A 64 10.99 -0.03 -5.36
C GLN A 64 11.91 -0.03 -6.58
N LYS A 65 12.41 1.15 -6.96
CA LYS A 65 13.44 1.32 -7.99
C LYS A 65 14.81 0.90 -7.46
N PRO A 66 15.82 0.66 -8.33
CA PRO A 66 17.19 0.32 -7.92
C PRO A 66 17.88 1.37 -7.04
N ASP A 67 17.45 2.64 -7.12
CA ASP A 67 17.92 3.74 -6.28
C ASP A 67 17.20 3.82 -4.92
N GLY A 68 16.27 2.92 -4.65
CA GLY A 68 15.50 2.81 -3.40
C GLY A 68 14.23 3.67 -3.37
N ILE A 69 13.96 4.48 -4.40
CA ILE A 69 12.76 5.32 -4.49
C ILE A 69 11.55 4.47 -4.88
N PHE A 70 10.38 4.79 -4.32
CA PHE A 70 9.12 4.17 -4.74
C PHE A 70 8.40 5.02 -5.78
N GLN A 71 7.85 4.38 -6.81
CA GLN A 71 7.13 5.06 -7.90
C GLN A 71 5.62 4.81 -7.87
N GLU A 72 4.83 5.75 -8.41
CA GLU A 72 3.39 5.61 -8.62
C GLU A 72 3.09 5.47 -10.11
N ASP A 73 2.47 4.36 -10.49
CA ASP A 73 2.15 4.02 -11.88
C ASP A 73 0.66 4.26 -12.20
N ALA A 74 -0.18 4.46 -11.18
CA ALA A 74 -1.58 4.79 -11.38
C ALA A 74 -1.75 6.27 -11.73
N PRO A 75 -2.67 6.62 -12.65
CA PRO A 75 -3.02 8.01 -12.88
C PRO A 75 -3.48 8.66 -11.57
N VAL A 76 -3.12 9.92 -11.35
CA VAL A 76 -3.57 10.66 -10.16
C VAL A 76 -5.07 10.97 -10.28
N ILE A 77 -5.92 10.03 -9.88
CA ILE A 77 -7.38 10.10 -10.07
C ILE A 77 -8.05 10.93 -8.96
N HIS A 78 -7.61 10.80 -7.70
CA HIS A 78 -8.19 11.54 -6.56
C HIS A 78 -7.14 12.38 -5.84
N LYS A 79 -6.85 13.55 -6.39
CA LYS A 79 -5.91 14.56 -5.85
C LYS A 79 -6.21 15.02 -4.42
N GLU A 80 -7.42 14.77 -3.94
CA GLU A 80 -7.91 15.14 -2.61
C GLU A 80 -7.57 14.10 -1.54
N MET A 81 -7.44 12.81 -1.91
CA MET A 81 -7.07 11.74 -0.96
C MET A 81 -5.58 11.70 -0.65
N VAL A 82 -4.74 12.24 -1.53
CA VAL A 82 -3.27 12.18 -1.47
C VAL A 82 -2.65 13.27 -0.59
N GLY A 83 -3.44 14.24 -0.10
CA GLY A 83 -2.98 15.31 0.79
C GLY A 83 -1.73 16.06 0.29
N GLY A 84 -0.64 15.98 1.06
CA GLY A 84 0.63 16.69 0.86
C GLY A 84 1.46 16.32 -0.37
N TYR A 85 0.99 15.40 -1.22
CA TYR A 85 1.59 15.06 -2.52
C TYR A 85 1.70 16.24 -3.51
N LYS A 86 1.17 17.43 -3.15
CA LYS A 86 1.26 18.68 -3.93
C LYS A 86 2.57 19.47 -3.73
N GLY A 87 3.48 19.01 -2.85
CA GLY A 87 4.77 19.66 -2.62
C GLY A 87 5.77 19.44 -3.75
N ALA A 88 6.95 20.08 -3.65
CA ALA A 88 7.99 20.07 -4.67
C ALA A 88 8.59 18.68 -5.00
N GLU A 89 8.29 17.66 -4.18
CA GLU A 89 8.92 16.32 -4.27
C GLU A 89 7.90 15.18 -4.02
N PRO A 90 7.03 14.87 -5.01
CA PRO A 90 6.03 13.82 -4.90
C PRO A 90 6.62 12.42 -4.68
N GLU A 91 7.77 12.12 -5.28
CA GLU A 91 8.47 10.83 -5.13
C GLU A 91 9.07 10.65 -3.73
N VAL A 92 9.61 11.73 -3.13
CA VAL A 92 10.17 11.71 -1.77
C VAL A 92 9.06 11.49 -0.75
N SER A 93 7.94 12.22 -0.90
CA SER A 93 6.78 12.08 -0.02
C SER A 93 6.16 10.69 -0.11
N LEU A 94 6.05 10.14 -1.33
CA LEU A 94 5.57 8.78 -1.54
C LEU A 94 6.51 7.75 -0.91
N THR A 95 7.81 7.89 -1.14
CA THR A 95 8.85 7.00 -0.56
C THR A 95 8.78 7.00 0.95
N ALA A 96 8.75 8.17 1.59
CA ALA A 96 8.61 8.29 3.03
C ALA A 96 7.31 7.62 3.53
N PHE A 97 6.21 7.82 2.81
CA PHE A 97 4.93 7.21 3.17
C PHE A 97 4.95 5.68 3.07
N VAL A 98 5.55 5.13 2.01
CA VAL A 98 5.74 3.68 1.85
C VAL A 98 6.63 3.14 2.97
N LEU A 99 7.74 3.81 3.30
CA LEU A 99 8.62 3.40 4.40
C LEU A 99 7.90 3.34 5.75
N VAL A 100 7.01 4.30 6.02
CA VAL A 100 6.16 4.24 7.22
C VAL A 100 5.27 3.00 7.20
N ALA A 101 4.59 2.70 6.08
CA ALA A 101 3.76 1.50 5.97
C ALA A 101 4.57 0.20 6.17
N LEU A 102 5.77 0.12 5.58
CA LEU A 102 6.70 -1.01 5.76
C LEU A 102 7.09 -1.17 7.23
N GLN A 103 7.38 -0.06 7.91
CA GLN A 103 7.78 -0.08 9.32
C GLN A 103 6.65 -0.52 10.25
N GLU A 104 5.41 -0.06 10.03
CA GLU A 104 4.23 -0.49 10.81
C GLU A 104 3.97 -2.00 10.61
N ALA A 105 4.13 -2.52 9.39
CA ALA A 105 3.90 -3.93 9.09
C ALA A 105 5.08 -4.85 9.47
N ARG A 106 6.22 -4.29 9.87
CA ARG A 106 7.49 -5.04 10.01
C ARG A 106 7.38 -6.24 10.93
N GLN A 107 6.73 -6.10 12.09
CA GLN A 107 6.64 -7.20 13.06
C GLN A 107 5.75 -8.34 12.56
N VAL A 108 4.65 -8.01 11.87
CA VAL A 108 3.73 -9.01 11.33
C VAL A 108 4.35 -9.74 10.13
N CYS A 109 5.08 -9.01 9.29
CA CYS A 109 5.56 -9.52 8.01
C CYS A 109 7.00 -9.99 7.99
N LYS A 110 7.71 -9.96 9.12
CA LYS A 110 9.12 -10.35 9.23
C LYS A 110 9.42 -11.74 8.66
N ASP A 111 8.55 -12.71 8.92
CA ASP A 111 8.75 -14.10 8.46
C ASP A 111 8.12 -14.36 7.09
N HIS A 112 7.32 -13.42 6.60
CA HIS A 112 6.62 -13.51 5.33
C HIS A 112 7.42 -12.87 4.21
N VAL A 113 8.17 -11.80 4.48
CA VAL A 113 8.94 -11.00 3.52
C VAL A 113 10.42 -11.34 3.71
N ASN A 114 10.92 -12.27 2.90
CA ASN A 114 12.34 -12.65 2.80
C ASN A 114 12.79 -12.50 1.35
#